data_AF-A0A0U4EBQ2-F1
#
_entry.id   AF-A0A0U4EBQ2-F1
#
_cell.length_a   1.000
_cell.length_b   1.000
_cell.length_c   1.000
_cell.angle_alpha   90.00
_cell.angle_beta   90.00
_cell.angle_gamma   90.00
#
_symmetry.space_group_name_H-M   'P 1'
#
loop_
_entity.id
_entity.type
_entity.pdbx_description
1 polymer ?
#
loop_
_entity_poly.entity_id
_entity_poly.type
_entity_poly.pdbx_seq_one_letter_code
_entity_poly.pdbx_strand_id
1 'polypeptide(L)' 'MTELQRFQNRYLDILQAEEPTRTNRLNNLLDDMQAMYRIPLLRNTEFEQKNPRIMHLFRIVSKSRNFEGVK' A
#
# COMPACT_ATOMS: atom_id res chain seq x y z
N MET A 1 -2.72 -6.58 18.28
CA MET A 1 -2.21 -6.37 16.90
C MET A 1 -2.88 -5.13 16.34
N THR A 2 -2.11 -4.15 15.89
CA THR A 2 -2.65 -2.90 15.33
C THR A 2 -3.06 -3.09 13.86
N GLU A 3 -3.92 -2.21 13.34
CA GLU A 3 -4.30 -2.26 11.91
C GLU A 3 -3.10 -2.09 10.98
N LEU A 4 -2.15 -1.23 11.35
CA LEU A 4 -0.92 -1.05 10.57
C LEU A 4 -0.10 -2.34 10.48
N GLN A 5 -0.03 -3.11 11.58
CA GLN A 5 0.63 -4.41 11.60
C GLN A 5 -0.11 -5.43 10.72
N ARG A 6 -1.45 -5.40 10.68
CA ARG A 6 -2.23 -6.26 9.77
C ARG A 6 -1.91 -5.97 8.31
N PHE A 7 -1.83 -4.69 7.93
CA PHE A 7 -1.43 -4.29 6.58
C PHE A 7 0.01 -4.72 6.25
N GLN A 8 0.93 -4.63 7.20
CA GLN A 8 2.31 -5.11 7.02
C GLN A 8 2.36 -6.62 6.77
N ASN A 9 1.65 -7.41 7.58
CA ASN A 9 1.62 -8.87 7.39
C ASN A 9 1.01 -9.24 6.04
N ARG A 10 -0.14 -8.62 5.69
CA ARG A 10 -0.78 -8.85 4.39
C ARG A 10 0.11 -8.45 3.22
N TYR A 11 0.90 -7.38 3.35
CA TYR A 11 1.91 -7.01 2.36
C TYR A 11 2.96 -8.11 2.17
N LEU A 12 3.54 -8.63 3.26
CA LEU A 12 4.54 -9.70 3.20
C LEU A 12 3.98 -10.98 2.57
N ASP A 13 2.74 -11.34 2.90
CA ASP A 13 2.06 -12.49 2.31
C ASP A 13 1.82 -12.28 0.80
N ILE A 14 1.44 -11.07 0.38
CA ILE A 14 1.22 -10.75 -1.04
C ILE A 14 2.53 -10.85 -1.84
N LEU A 15 3.67 -10.48 -1.26
CA LEU A 15 4.97 -10.59 -1.94
C LEU A 15 5.35 -12.03 -2.33
N GLN A 16 4.79 -13.03 -1.64
CA GLN A 16 5.00 -14.45 -1.96
C GLN A 16 4.18 -14.93 -3.16
N ALA A 17 3.26 -14.12 -3.67
CA ALA A 17 2.46 -14.47 -4.84
C ALA A 17 3.23 -14.18 -6.15
N GLU A 18 2.91 -14.96 -7.18
CA GLU A 18 3.39 -14.74 -8.54
C GLU A 18 2.60 -13.62 -9.25
N GLU A 19 3.21 -13.04 -10.29
CA GLU A 19 2.49 -12.13 -11.19
C GLU A 19 1.47 -12.90 -12.05
N PRO A 20 0.34 -12.28 -12.46
CA PRO A 20 -0.10 -10.90 -12.15
C PRO A 20 -0.85 -10.77 -10.81
N THR A 21 -1.03 -11.89 -10.09
CA THR A 21 -1.82 -11.94 -8.86
C THR A 21 -1.26 -11.01 -7.79
N ARG A 22 0.07 -10.97 -7.66
CA ARG A 22 0.77 -10.07 -6.73
C ARG A 22 0.38 -8.61 -6.97
N THR A 23 0.54 -8.11 -8.20
CA THR A 23 0.21 -6.71 -8.53
C THR A 23 -1.26 -6.39 -8.27
N ASN A 24 -2.19 -7.27 -8.66
CA ASN A 24 -3.62 -7.06 -8.38
C ASN A 24 -3.91 -6.99 -6.87
N ARG A 25 -3.29 -7.84 -6.07
CA ARG A 25 -3.45 -7.83 -4.61
C ARG A 25 -2.81 -6.61 -3.95
N LEU A 26 -1.68 -6.12 -4.46
CA LEU A 26 -1.06 -4.89 -4.01
C LEU A 26 -1.93 -3.66 -4.33
N ASN A 27 -2.61 -3.63 -5.48
CA ASN A 27 -3.59 -2.58 -5.79
C ASN A 27 -4.71 -2.56 -4.76
N ASN A 28 -5.34 -3.71 -4.51
CA ASN A 28 -6.40 -3.82 -3.49
C ASN A 28 -5.90 -3.42 -2.09
N LEU A 29 -4.65 -3.75 -1.76
CA LEU A 29 -4.06 -3.36 -0.48
C LEU A 29 -3.92 -1.84 -0.34
N LEU A 30 -3.57 -1.13 -1.42
CA LEU A 30 -3.51 0.33 -1.43
C LEU A 30 -4.89 0.95 -1.26
N ASP A 31 -5.90 0.43 -1.96
CA ASP A 31 -7.27 0.92 -1.86
C ASP A 31 -7.80 0.74 -0.43
N ASP A 32 -7.54 -0.41 0.18
CA ASP A 32 -7.91 -0.70 1.57
C ASP A 32 -7.20 0.25 2.55
N MET A 33 -5.90 0.48 2.38
CA MET A 33 -5.14 1.43 3.20
C MET A 33 -5.65 2.86 3.04
N GLN A 34 -5.98 3.25 1.81
CA GLN A 34 -6.51 4.57 1.49
C GLN A 34 -7.86 4.80 2.15
N ALA A 35 -8.78 3.84 2.05
CA ALA A 35 -10.09 3.92 2.68
C ALA A 35 -9.96 3.95 4.21
N MET A 36 -9.17 3.05 4.78
CA MET A 36 -9.03 2.90 6.23
C MET A 36 -8.41 4.13 6.90
N TYR A 37 -7.34 4.68 6.33
CA TYR A 37 -6.63 5.82 6.91
C TYR A 37 -7.03 7.17 6.30
N ARG A 38 -8.00 7.18 5.38
CA ARG A 38 -8.44 8.37 4.63
C ARG A 38 -7.28 9.08 3.96
N ILE A 39 -6.38 8.32 3.32
CA ILE A 39 -5.19 8.85 2.67
C ILE A 39 -5.64 9.75 1.51
N PRO A 40 -5.28 11.04 1.50
CA PRO A 40 -5.63 11.93 0.40
C PRO A 40 -5.10 11.42 -0.95
N LEU A 41 -5.94 11.48 -1.99
CA LEU A 41 -5.57 11.10 -3.35
C LEU A 41 -4.44 11.98 -3.90
N LEU A 42 -4.48 13.27 -3.55
CA LEU A 42 -3.45 14.24 -3.88
C LEU A 42 -2.48 14.39 -2.72
N ARG A 43 -1.23 14.76 -3.04
CA ARG A 43 -0.20 14.99 -2.03
C ARG A 43 -0.68 16.02 -1.01
N ASN A 44 -0.68 15.62 0.26
CA ASN A 44 -1.00 16.48 1.40
C ASN A 44 0.13 16.39 2.43
N THR A 45 0.99 17.42 2.46
CA THR A 45 2.18 17.45 3.32
C THR A 45 1.83 17.36 4.81
N GLU A 46 0.73 17.97 5.24
CA GLU A 46 0.30 17.92 6.64
C GLU A 46 -0.09 16.50 7.05
N PHE A 47 -0.86 15.80 6.21
CA PHE A 47 -1.22 14.41 6.44
C PHE A 47 0.02 13.51 6.50
N GLU A 48 0.97 13.71 5.58
CA GLU A 48 2.22 12.93 5.53
C GLU A 48 3.06 13.11 6.80
N GLN A 49 3.19 14.35 7.30
CA GLN A 49 3.93 14.65 8.52
C GLN A 49 3.27 14.07 9.77
N LYS A 50 1.93 14.08 9.84
CA LYS A 50 1.16 13.50 10.95
C LYS A 50 1.15 11.97 10.93
N ASN A 51 1.27 11.35 9.75
CA ASN A 51 1.11 9.90 9.56
C ASN A 51 2.34 9.25 8.89
N PRO A 52 3.56 9.45 9.41
CA PRO A 52 4.77 9.04 8.70
C PRO A 52 4.88 7.52 8.52
N ARG A 53 4.41 6.73 9.50
CA ARG A 53 4.46 5.26 9.44
C ARG A 53 3.47 4.68 8.42
N ILE A 54 2.26 5.24 8.35
CA ILE A 54 1.23 4.83 7.39
C ILE A 54 1.71 5.14 5.98
N MET A 55 2.20 6.36 5.76
CA MET A 55 2.70 6.79 4.46
C MET A 55 3.96 6.03 4.03
N HIS A 56 4.83 5.67 4.98
CA HIS A 56 5.98 4.82 4.69
C HIS A 56 5.55 3.46 4.11
N LEU A 57 4.63 2.76 4.78
CA LEU A 57 4.11 1.49 4.28
C LEU A 57 3.37 1.66 2.94
N PHE A 58 2.49 2.66 2.83
CA PHE A 58 1.73 2.93 1.61
C PHE A 58 2.64 3.14 0.39
N ARG A 59 3.74 3.89 0.57
CA ARG A 59 4.75 4.10 -0.49
C ARG A 59 5.52 2.83 -0.83
N ILE A 60 5.84 1.99 0.16
CA ILE A 60 6.49 0.69 -0.08
C ILE A 60 5.56 -0.18 -0.93
N VAL A 61 4.31 -0.38 -0.50
CA VAL A 61 3.32 -1.18 -1.23
C VAL A 61 3.16 -0.65 -2.67
N SER A 62 3.06 0.67 -2.84
CA SER A 62 2.91 1.30 -4.15
C SER A 62 4.09 1.04 -5.09
N LYS A 63 5.32 1.07 -4.56
CA LYS A 63 6.55 0.82 -5.31
C LYS A 63 6.78 -0.65 -5.63
N SER A 64 6.22 -1.57 -4.85
CA SER A 64 6.37 -3.01 -5.05
C SER A 64 5.47 -3.57 -6.16
N ARG A 65 4.55 -2.76 -6.68
CA ARG A 65 3.75 -3.13 -7.86
C ARG A 65 4.64 -3.18 -9.08
N ASN A 66 4.55 -4.26 -9.84
CA ASN A 66 5.19 -4.31 -11.14
C ASN A 66 4.25 -3.64 -12.16
N PHE A 67 4.70 -2.57 -12.80
CA PHE A 67 3.97 -1.91 -13.89
C PHE A 67 4.36 -2.45 -15.26
N GLU A 68 5.12 -3.55 -15.33
CA GLU A 68 5.42 -4.25 -16.58
C GLU A 68 4.11 -4.71 -17.25
N GLY A 69 3.68 -3.94 -18.25
CA GLY A 69 2.40 -4.11 -18.94
C GLY A 69 1.73 -2.80 -19.34
N VAL A 70 2.18 -1.64 -18.84
CA VAL A 70 1.74 -0.33 -19.35
C VAL A 70 2.72 0.15 -20.43
N LYS A 71 2.63 -0.46 -21.62
CA LYS A 71 3.11 0.12 -22.88
C LYS A 71 2.03 -0.07 -23.94
#